data_AF-A0A7R9ZW58-F1
#
_entry.id   AF-A0A7R9ZW58-F1
#
_cell.length_a   1.000
_cell.length_b   1.000
_cell.length_c   1.000
_cell.angle_alpha   90.00
_cell.angle_beta   90.00
_cell.angle_gamma   90.00
#
_symmetry.space_group_name_H-M   'P 1'
#
loop_
_entity.id
_entity.type
_entity.pdbx_description
1 polymer ?
#
loop_
_entity_poly.entity_id
_entity_poly.type
_entity_poly.pdbx_seq_one_letter_code
_entity_poly.pdbx_strand_id
1 'polypeptide(L)'
;MEDCRSELRSEENERCKHQWNHQMRARVTQRLGSMRSGLLPGVLPHKISGFLGTKSRRRPEIVPTEPKPRLEQLVDSHLFQMFCSIIIVANAIFIGVQMDTILRNAAADPPVDDPPWFHICRMVFVAEFTAEILLRMVAKRWRFICGDDWKWNVFDLFLVAYSAIEEILHGFNLAYTRLLRGFRMVRVLRVIRVMRFFRELRLMVCSIVQSVVSLSWAMLLLLLVTFLFSICFMHAVAEYLHGGGDEDVAKNLKEWYGSIGNTMFSLLLAVSGGADWITLVEPLAHISVLYQVLFSFYVLFVVIGVLNVLTSAFVQRACELSRLDRDLVIQSEMISDEAFTAEMKGIFEEVDIDGEGKITWQKFREYLQNEDVQAYFATQQLDTTDARELFNLLDVGKNEEVGIEEFIMGCKKLRGQAKSSDVATLLRESKRNGAKHLRAVRKIEAQLRALRHGMQVIAGVDYSHASWLRSPTSVSSYPHTPGSAMSGGERSPMRSRPSRATPASGTRPP
;
A
#
# COMPACT_ATOMS: atom_id res chain seq x y z
N MET A 1 -4.11 45.58 -40.39
CA MET A 1 -3.80 45.82 -38.95
C MET A 1 -4.35 44.73 -38.03
N GLU A 2 -5.49 44.10 -38.36
CA GLU A 2 -6.02 42.98 -37.57
C GLU A 2 -5.29 41.65 -37.81
N ASP A 3 -4.84 41.36 -39.04
CA ASP A 3 -4.03 40.16 -39.35
C ASP A 3 -2.67 40.14 -38.64
N CYS A 4 -1.95 41.27 -38.63
CA CYS A 4 -0.67 41.35 -37.92
C CYS A 4 -0.84 41.14 -36.40
N ARG A 5 -2.02 41.43 -35.84
CA ARG A 5 -2.34 41.29 -34.41
C ARG A 5 -2.80 39.87 -34.04
N SER A 6 -3.15 39.02 -35.01
CA SER A 6 -3.45 37.60 -34.80
C SER A 6 -2.19 36.74 -34.91
N GLU A 7 -1.30 37.05 -35.85
CA GLU A 7 0.02 36.40 -35.99
C GLU A 7 0.92 36.64 -34.78
N LEU A 8 0.99 37.87 -34.27
CA LEU A 8 1.74 38.18 -33.04
C LEU A 8 1.21 37.41 -31.81
N ARG A 9 -0.11 37.20 -31.73
CA ARG A 9 -0.74 36.44 -30.63
C ARG A 9 -0.50 34.94 -30.74
N SER A 10 -0.39 34.42 -31.97
CA SER A 10 -0.01 33.03 -32.26
C SER A 10 1.44 32.76 -31.86
N GLU A 11 2.36 33.64 -32.26
CA GLU A 11 3.78 33.51 -31.93
C GLU A 11 4.10 33.67 -30.44
N GLU A 12 3.40 34.56 -29.73
CA GLU A 12 3.54 34.70 -28.27
C GLU A 12 3.04 33.46 -27.54
N ASN A 13 1.97 32.82 -28.03
CA ASN A 13 1.40 31.63 -27.41
C ASN A 13 2.28 30.38 -27.64
N GLU A 14 2.89 30.27 -28.83
CA GLU A 14 3.90 29.24 -29.15
C GLU A 14 5.19 29.43 -28.33
N ARG A 15 5.70 30.67 -28.21
CA ARG A 15 6.85 30.96 -27.33
C ARG A 15 6.56 30.64 -25.87
N CYS A 16 5.36 30.95 -25.38
CA CYS A 16 4.96 30.66 -24.01
C CYS A 16 4.83 29.14 -23.75
N LYS A 17 4.29 28.38 -24.71
CA LYS A 17 4.29 26.90 -24.67
C LYS A 17 5.71 26.32 -24.66
N HIS A 18 6.60 26.84 -25.52
CA HIS A 18 7.98 26.36 -25.60
C HIS A 18 8.77 26.66 -24.31
N GLN A 19 8.57 27.86 -23.75
CA GLN A 19 9.20 28.29 -22.51
C GLN A 19 8.65 27.54 -21.29
N TRP A 20 7.34 27.24 -21.26
CA TRP A 20 6.71 26.41 -20.23
C TRP A 20 7.21 24.96 -20.28
N ASN A 21 7.28 24.35 -21.48
CA ASN A 21 7.82 23.00 -21.67
C ASN A 21 9.31 22.90 -21.28
N HIS A 22 10.12 23.92 -21.61
CA HIS A 22 11.52 23.96 -21.22
C HIS A 22 11.69 24.11 -19.69
N GLN A 23 10.90 24.97 -19.05
CA GLN A 23 10.90 25.11 -17.59
C GLN A 23 10.38 23.87 -16.86
N MET A 24 9.38 23.18 -17.41
CA MET A 24 8.90 21.90 -16.86
C MET A 24 9.98 20.82 -16.95
N ARG A 25 10.62 20.67 -18.12
CA ARG A 25 11.72 19.72 -18.32
C ARG A 25 12.88 20.01 -17.35
N ALA A 26 13.27 21.27 -17.18
CA ALA A 26 14.31 21.67 -16.24
C ALA A 26 13.96 21.39 -14.77
N ARG A 27 12.70 21.59 -14.36
CA ARG A 27 12.23 21.25 -13.00
C ARG A 27 12.18 19.75 -12.75
N VAL A 28 11.81 18.96 -13.77
CA VAL A 28 11.79 17.49 -13.70
C VAL A 28 13.22 16.94 -13.61
N THR A 29 14.17 17.43 -14.42
CA THR A 29 15.58 17.01 -14.33
C THR A 29 16.24 17.45 -13.02
N GLN A 30 15.92 18.63 -12.49
CA GLN A 30 16.44 19.10 -11.20
C GLN A 30 15.89 18.26 -10.02
N ARG A 31 14.61 17.86 -10.06
CA ARG A 31 14.02 16.95 -9.05
C ARG A 31 14.57 15.52 -9.16
N LEU A 32 14.80 15.01 -10.36
CA LEU A 32 15.42 13.70 -10.59
C LEU A 32 16.90 13.68 -10.14
N GLY A 33 17.62 14.78 -10.32
CA GLY A 33 18.99 14.95 -9.82
C GLY A 33 19.07 14.97 -8.29
N SER A 34 18.12 15.64 -7.63
CA SER A 34 18.00 15.67 -6.16
C SER A 34 17.57 14.33 -5.54
N MET A 35 16.85 13.47 -6.28
CA MET A 35 16.53 12.11 -5.83
C MET A 35 17.74 11.17 -5.92
N ARG A 36 18.67 11.42 -6.85
CA ARG A 36 19.83 10.56 -7.10
C ARG A 36 20.96 10.76 -6.07
N SER A 37 21.01 11.91 -5.40
CA SER A 37 22.03 12.24 -4.39
C SER A 37 21.67 11.81 -2.95
N GLY A 38 20.43 11.36 -2.71
CA GLY A 38 19.96 10.91 -1.39
C GLY A 38 19.92 9.38 -1.19
N LEU A 39 20.32 8.59 -2.19
CA LEU A 39 20.23 7.13 -2.18
C LEU A 39 21.63 6.51 -2.30
N LEU A 40 22.02 5.72 -1.30
CA LEU A 40 23.22 4.87 -1.34
C LEU A 40 23.19 3.97 -2.59
N PRO A 41 24.32 3.80 -3.29
CA PRO A 41 24.38 2.96 -4.49
C PRO A 41 24.28 1.48 -4.07
N GLY A 42 23.16 0.83 -4.43
CA GLY A 42 22.97 -0.60 -4.17
C GLY A 42 21.53 -1.05 -3.89
N VAL A 43 20.57 -0.14 -3.71
CA VAL A 43 19.17 -0.48 -3.40
C VAL A 43 18.25 -0.01 -4.53
N LEU A 44 18.36 -0.66 -5.68
CA LEU A 44 17.30 -0.65 -6.69
C LEU A 44 16.94 -2.11 -6.97
N PRO A 45 15.68 -2.54 -6.73
CA PRO A 45 15.24 -3.83 -7.24
C PRO A 45 15.41 -3.79 -8.77
N HIS A 46 16.09 -4.81 -9.29
CA HIS A 46 16.48 -4.98 -10.71
C HIS A 46 15.32 -4.87 -11.72
N LYS A 47 14.07 -4.78 -11.22
CA LYS A 47 12.84 -4.55 -11.98
C LYS A 47 12.61 -3.11 -12.45
N ILE A 48 13.38 -2.12 -11.93
CA ILE A 48 13.17 -0.69 -12.28
C ILE A 48 14.17 -0.18 -13.33
N SER A 49 15.32 -0.84 -13.51
CA SER A 49 16.28 -0.45 -14.57
C SER A 49 15.74 -0.67 -16.00
N GLY A 50 14.70 -1.47 -16.17
CA GLY A 50 14.01 -1.67 -17.46
C GLY A 50 13.04 -0.56 -17.84
N PHE A 51 12.71 0.35 -16.92
CA PHE A 51 11.66 1.36 -17.12
C PHE A 51 12.19 2.70 -17.65
N LEU A 52 13.51 2.94 -17.60
CA LEU A 52 14.15 4.20 -17.99
C LEU A 52 15.02 4.09 -19.25
N GLY A 53 15.01 2.95 -19.93
CA GLY A 53 15.65 2.77 -21.23
C GLY A 53 14.64 2.92 -22.35
N THR A 54 14.82 3.92 -23.21
CA THR A 54 14.16 4.04 -24.52
C THR A 54 14.62 2.91 -25.45
N LYS A 55 14.27 1.66 -25.14
CA LYS A 55 14.24 0.60 -26.13
C LYS A 55 12.84 0.58 -26.71
N SER A 56 12.73 0.89 -28.00
CA SER A 56 11.59 0.52 -28.84
C SER A 56 11.05 -0.83 -28.37
N ARG A 57 9.89 -0.79 -27.72
CA ARG A 57 9.24 -1.97 -27.16
C ARG A 57 8.66 -2.69 -28.38
N ARG A 58 9.47 -3.55 -29.02
CA ARG A 58 8.90 -4.63 -29.84
C ARG A 58 7.81 -5.28 -28.98
N ARG A 59 6.64 -5.56 -29.57
CA ARG A 59 5.54 -6.31 -28.92
C ARG A 59 6.20 -7.43 -28.10
N PRO A 60 5.78 -7.71 -26.85
CA PRO A 60 6.11 -8.98 -26.27
C PRO A 60 5.53 -10.01 -27.23
N GLU A 61 6.39 -10.58 -28.07
CA GLU A 61 6.06 -11.74 -28.85
C GLU A 61 5.51 -12.72 -27.83
N ILE A 62 4.23 -13.09 -27.97
CA ILE A 62 3.63 -14.13 -27.16
C ILE A 62 4.33 -15.40 -27.62
N VAL A 63 5.55 -15.60 -27.10
CA VAL A 63 6.25 -16.86 -27.23
C VAL A 63 5.28 -17.86 -26.61
N PRO A 64 4.79 -18.85 -27.38
CA PRO A 64 3.98 -19.91 -26.81
C PRO A 64 4.76 -20.46 -25.65
N THR A 65 4.30 -20.23 -24.42
CA THR A 65 4.97 -20.79 -23.26
C THR A 65 4.85 -22.30 -23.42
N GLU A 66 5.99 -22.97 -23.63
CA GLU A 66 6.00 -24.43 -23.67
C GLU A 66 5.22 -24.94 -22.44
N PRO A 67 4.33 -25.93 -22.62
CA PRO A 67 3.52 -26.43 -21.53
C PRO A 67 4.45 -26.82 -20.38
N LYS A 68 4.26 -26.17 -19.22
CA LYS A 68 5.08 -26.42 -18.04
C LYS A 68 5.22 -27.94 -17.84
N PRO A 69 6.43 -28.49 -17.69
CA PRO A 69 6.60 -29.92 -17.47
C PRO A 69 5.79 -30.37 -16.26
N ARG A 70 5.25 -31.59 -16.29
CA ARG A 70 4.34 -32.14 -15.23
C ARG A 70 4.91 -31.97 -13.82
N LEU A 71 6.23 -32.06 -13.67
CA LEU A 71 6.92 -31.87 -12.40
C LEU A 71 6.85 -30.43 -11.89
N GLU A 72 6.96 -29.44 -12.78
CA GLU A 72 6.80 -28.02 -12.45
C GLU A 72 5.34 -27.72 -12.07
N GLN A 73 4.37 -28.31 -12.78
CA GLN A 73 2.95 -28.20 -12.41
C GLN A 73 2.63 -28.82 -11.05
N LEU A 74 3.24 -29.96 -10.72
CA LEU A 74 3.08 -30.61 -9.40
C LEU A 74 3.65 -29.73 -8.27
N VAL A 75 4.87 -29.22 -8.44
CA VAL A 75 5.54 -28.37 -7.45
C VAL A 75 4.86 -27.01 -7.26
N ASP A 76 4.32 -26.45 -8.34
CA ASP A 76 3.56 -25.20 -8.28
C ASP A 76 2.10 -25.42 -7.83
N SER A 77 1.65 -26.66 -7.65
CA SER A 77 0.27 -26.95 -7.23
C SER A 77 -0.01 -26.45 -5.81
N HIS A 78 -1.23 -25.94 -5.60
CA HIS A 78 -1.66 -25.41 -4.31
C HIS A 78 -1.69 -26.50 -3.21
N LEU A 79 -1.98 -27.75 -3.58
CA LEU A 79 -1.97 -28.89 -2.66
C LEU A 79 -0.56 -29.21 -2.17
N PHE A 80 0.42 -29.27 -3.07
CA PHE A 80 1.82 -29.48 -2.70
C PHE A 80 2.34 -28.35 -1.80
N GLN A 81 2.03 -27.10 -2.13
CA GLN A 81 2.42 -25.95 -1.32
C GLN A 81 1.78 -25.97 0.07
N MET A 82 0.50 -26.34 0.18
CA MET A 82 -0.20 -26.48 1.45
C MET A 82 0.40 -27.61 2.31
N PHE A 83 0.72 -28.74 1.69
CA PHE A 83 1.41 -29.86 2.37
C PHE A 83 2.76 -29.42 2.95
N CYS A 84 3.62 -28.77 2.15
CA CYS A 84 4.89 -28.23 2.65
C CYS A 84 4.68 -27.22 3.79
N SER A 85 3.65 -26.38 3.69
CA SER A 85 3.32 -25.41 4.73
C SER A 85 2.99 -26.06 6.07
N ILE A 86 2.18 -27.13 6.05
CA ILE A 86 1.81 -27.90 7.24
C ILE A 86 3.07 -28.50 7.88
N ILE A 87 3.98 -29.08 7.08
CA ILE A 87 5.24 -29.64 7.58
C ILE A 87 6.12 -28.57 8.23
N ILE A 88 6.23 -27.38 7.65
CA ILE A 88 7.03 -26.29 8.21
C ILE A 88 6.46 -25.83 9.55
N VAL A 89 5.14 -25.68 9.65
CA VAL A 89 4.47 -25.32 10.91
C VAL A 89 4.65 -26.42 11.96
N ALA A 90 4.49 -27.69 11.58
CA ALA A 90 4.74 -28.82 12.47
C ALA A 90 6.20 -28.85 12.95
N ASN A 91 7.17 -28.54 12.07
CA ASN A 91 8.57 -28.43 12.44
C ASN A 91 8.83 -27.27 13.42
N ALA A 92 8.20 -26.11 13.23
CA ALA A 92 8.32 -24.97 14.13
C ALA A 92 7.78 -25.30 15.54
N ILE A 93 6.62 -25.97 15.62
CA ILE A 93 6.04 -26.44 16.88
C ILE A 93 6.98 -27.46 17.55
N PHE A 94 7.50 -28.42 16.77
CA PHE A 94 8.45 -29.41 17.27
C PHE A 94 9.72 -28.78 17.83
N ILE A 95 10.28 -27.75 17.16
CA ILE A 95 11.44 -27.00 17.68
C ILE A 95 11.10 -26.38 19.05
N GLY A 96 9.90 -25.80 19.21
CA GLY A 96 9.45 -25.24 20.49
C GLY A 96 9.36 -26.29 21.59
N VAL A 97 8.67 -27.42 21.34
CA VAL A 97 8.54 -28.53 22.30
C VAL A 97 9.91 -29.13 22.67
N GLN A 98 10.77 -29.30 21.67
CA GLN A 98 12.13 -29.79 21.87
C GLN A 98 12.92 -28.85 22.78
N MET A 99 12.87 -27.53 22.54
CA MET A 99 13.61 -26.56 23.38
C MET A 99 13.09 -26.54 24.83
N ASP A 100 11.77 -26.57 25.02
CA ASP A 100 11.17 -26.62 26.37
C ASP A 100 11.59 -27.89 27.12
N THR A 101 11.56 -29.03 26.43
CA THR A 101 11.96 -30.31 27.04
C THR A 101 13.45 -30.34 27.36
N ILE A 102 14.32 -29.89 26.44
CA ILE A 102 15.76 -29.78 26.68
C ILE A 102 16.04 -28.91 27.90
N LEU A 103 15.35 -27.77 28.03
CA LEU A 103 15.53 -26.87 29.17
C LEU A 103 15.08 -27.53 30.48
N ARG A 104 13.92 -28.18 30.51
CA ARG A 104 13.42 -28.91 31.70
C ARG A 104 14.34 -30.05 32.10
N ASN A 105 14.81 -30.82 31.13
CA ASN A 105 15.73 -31.93 31.34
C ASN A 105 17.09 -31.45 31.86
N ALA A 106 17.59 -30.34 31.35
CA ALA A 106 18.84 -29.71 31.82
C ALA A 106 18.70 -29.08 33.21
N ALA A 107 17.50 -28.61 33.57
CA ALA A 107 17.20 -28.05 34.89
C ALA A 107 16.82 -29.11 35.94
N ALA A 108 16.58 -30.35 35.53
CA ALA A 108 16.34 -31.46 36.45
C ALA A 108 17.62 -31.81 37.23
N ASP A 109 17.47 -32.25 38.48
CA ASP A 109 18.56 -32.74 39.31
C ASP A 109 18.32 -34.22 39.68
N PRO A 110 19.10 -35.17 39.13
CA PRO A 110 20.17 -35.00 38.15
C PRO A 110 19.65 -34.68 36.73
N PRO A 111 20.48 -34.09 35.85
CA PRO A 111 20.10 -33.83 34.46
C PRO A 111 19.71 -35.11 33.74
N VAL A 112 18.58 -35.07 33.03
CA VAL A 112 18.03 -36.23 32.31
C VAL A 112 18.40 -36.13 30.82
N ASP A 113 18.75 -37.25 30.20
CA ASP A 113 19.01 -37.28 28.76
C ASP A 113 17.74 -37.07 27.93
N ASP A 114 17.92 -36.46 26.76
CA ASP A 114 16.82 -36.22 25.84
C ASP A 114 16.23 -37.54 25.31
N PRO A 115 14.89 -37.61 25.14
CA PRO A 115 14.25 -38.84 24.69
C PRO A 115 14.65 -39.17 23.23
N PRO A 116 14.87 -40.46 22.91
CA PRO A 116 15.45 -40.88 21.62
C PRO A 116 14.56 -40.55 20.41
N TRP A 117 13.24 -40.39 20.61
CA TRP A 117 12.31 -40.03 19.54
C TRP A 117 12.56 -38.63 18.96
N PHE A 118 13.22 -37.72 19.70
CA PHE A 118 13.63 -36.41 19.16
C PHE A 118 14.54 -36.54 17.95
N HIS A 119 15.46 -37.51 17.98
CA HIS A 119 16.35 -37.78 16.85
C HIS A 119 15.56 -38.25 15.64
N ILE A 120 14.61 -39.17 15.85
CA ILE A 120 13.76 -39.72 14.79
C ILE A 120 12.95 -38.61 14.12
N CYS A 121 12.27 -37.76 14.90
CA CYS A 121 11.52 -36.64 14.38
C CYS A 121 12.40 -35.64 13.60
N ARG A 122 13.60 -35.33 14.11
CA ARG A 122 14.55 -34.44 13.41
C ARG A 122 14.96 -35.02 12.06
N MET A 123 15.30 -36.31 12.00
CA MET A 123 15.64 -36.99 10.74
C MET A 123 14.48 -36.93 9.74
N VAL A 124 13.25 -37.19 10.18
CA VAL A 124 12.06 -37.11 9.32
C VAL A 124 11.91 -35.70 8.73
N PHE A 125 12.00 -34.64 9.53
CA PHE A 125 11.91 -33.27 9.02
C PHE A 125 13.03 -32.93 8.03
N VAL A 126 14.28 -33.34 8.31
CA VAL A 126 15.40 -33.10 7.40
C VAL A 126 15.20 -33.84 6.08
N ALA A 127 14.72 -35.09 6.13
CA ALA A 127 14.43 -35.87 4.94
C ALA A 127 13.33 -35.23 4.08
N GLU A 128 12.22 -34.80 4.69
CA GLU A 128 11.12 -34.12 4.00
C GLU A 128 11.56 -32.81 3.35
N PHE A 129 12.30 -31.94 4.06
CA PHE A 129 12.81 -30.69 3.48
C PHE A 129 13.86 -30.91 2.39
N THR A 130 14.66 -31.97 2.53
CA THR A 130 15.62 -32.37 1.48
C THR A 130 14.89 -32.85 0.24
N ALA A 131 13.85 -33.68 0.40
CA ALA A 131 13.01 -34.13 -0.71
C ALA A 131 12.30 -32.94 -1.38
N GLU A 132 11.72 -32.02 -0.60
CA GLU A 132 11.06 -30.80 -1.09
C GLU A 132 12.00 -29.95 -1.95
N ILE A 133 13.21 -29.66 -1.45
CA ILE A 133 14.15 -28.77 -2.13
C ILE A 133 14.73 -29.43 -3.38
N LEU A 134 15.00 -30.74 -3.34
CA LEU A 134 15.44 -31.50 -4.52
C LEU A 134 14.36 -31.53 -5.60
N LEU A 135 13.10 -31.79 -5.22
CA LEU A 135 11.98 -31.77 -6.16
C LEU A 135 11.83 -30.40 -6.83
N ARG A 136 11.95 -29.31 -6.07
CA ARG A 136 11.96 -27.94 -6.60
C ARG A 136 13.13 -27.65 -7.52
N MET A 137 14.31 -28.12 -7.16
CA MET A 137 15.53 -27.93 -7.96
C MET A 137 15.43 -28.67 -9.30
N VAL A 138 14.95 -29.92 -9.31
CA VAL A 138 14.74 -30.70 -10.54
C VAL A 138 13.64 -30.09 -11.40
N ALA A 139 12.55 -29.62 -10.80
CA ALA A 139 11.43 -29.00 -11.51
C ALA A 139 11.80 -27.66 -12.16
N LYS A 140 12.47 -26.77 -11.41
CA LYS A 140 12.75 -25.38 -11.84
C LYS A 140 14.12 -25.21 -12.52
N ARG A 141 15.04 -26.17 -12.37
CA ARG A 141 16.39 -26.17 -12.98
C ARG A 141 17.10 -24.82 -12.76
N TRP A 142 17.55 -24.16 -13.83
CA TRP A 142 18.17 -22.83 -13.78
C TRP A 142 17.25 -21.72 -13.24
N ARG A 143 15.93 -21.84 -13.38
CA ARG A 143 14.97 -20.88 -12.79
C ARG A 143 14.91 -20.97 -11.27
N PHE A 144 15.46 -22.03 -10.66
CA PHE A 144 15.56 -22.12 -9.20
C PHE A 144 16.49 -21.03 -8.62
N ILE A 145 17.60 -20.73 -9.32
CA ILE A 145 18.65 -19.80 -8.88
C ILE A 145 18.53 -18.41 -9.53
N CYS A 146 17.92 -18.32 -10.71
CA CYS A 146 17.78 -17.05 -11.44
C CYS A 146 16.33 -16.54 -11.58
N GLY A 147 15.34 -17.25 -11.02
CA GLY A 147 13.93 -16.87 -11.09
C GLY A 147 13.54 -15.78 -10.07
N ASP A 148 12.30 -15.32 -10.13
CA ASP A 148 11.78 -14.25 -9.25
C ASP A 148 11.92 -14.58 -7.74
N ASP A 149 11.81 -15.87 -7.37
CA ASP A 149 11.90 -16.34 -5.97
C ASP A 149 13.30 -16.84 -5.57
N TRP A 150 14.35 -16.53 -6.34
CA TRP A 150 15.68 -17.13 -6.13
C TRP A 150 16.25 -16.91 -4.72
N LYS A 151 16.01 -15.75 -4.11
CA LYS A 151 16.50 -15.43 -2.75
C LYS A 151 15.94 -16.41 -1.71
N TRP A 152 14.66 -16.75 -1.83
CA TRP A 152 13.99 -17.70 -0.94
C TRP A 152 14.47 -19.12 -1.20
N ASN A 153 14.64 -19.50 -2.46
CA ASN A 153 15.15 -20.81 -2.84
C ASN A 153 16.58 -21.05 -2.34
N VAL A 154 17.46 -20.05 -2.47
CA VAL A 154 18.85 -20.11 -1.96
C VAL A 154 18.89 -20.14 -0.44
N PHE A 155 18.04 -19.34 0.23
CA PHE A 155 17.91 -19.39 1.69
C PHE A 155 17.43 -20.75 2.18
N ASP A 156 16.42 -21.33 1.53
CA ASP A 156 15.92 -22.66 1.85
C ASP A 156 16.99 -23.73 1.65
N LEU A 157 17.72 -23.66 0.53
CA LEU A 157 18.84 -24.56 0.24
C LEU A 157 19.93 -24.48 1.32
N PHE A 158 20.33 -23.26 1.71
CA PHE A 158 21.30 -23.05 2.78
C PHE A 158 20.85 -23.70 4.09
N LEU A 159 19.61 -23.46 4.50
CA LEU A 159 19.08 -24.01 5.73
C LEU A 159 18.91 -25.54 5.68
N VAL A 160 18.53 -26.13 4.54
CA VAL A 160 18.49 -27.60 4.38
C VAL A 160 19.90 -28.19 4.45
N ALA A 161 20.85 -27.61 3.71
CA ALA A 161 22.25 -28.04 3.71
C ALA A 161 22.86 -27.97 5.12
N TYR A 162 22.62 -26.88 5.86
CA TYR A 162 23.03 -26.75 7.25
C TYR A 162 22.46 -27.88 8.13
N SER A 163 21.18 -28.20 7.96
CA SER A 163 20.51 -29.26 8.74
C SER A 163 21.04 -30.66 8.42
N ALA A 164 21.35 -30.92 7.14
CA ALA A 164 21.95 -32.18 6.73
C ALA A 164 23.39 -32.32 7.27
N ILE A 165 24.20 -31.26 7.21
CA ILE A 165 25.56 -31.24 7.76
C ILE A 165 25.52 -31.49 9.28
N GLU A 166 24.61 -30.84 10.00
CA GLU A 166 24.44 -31.03 11.45
C GLU A 166 24.18 -32.52 11.78
N GLU A 167 23.24 -33.16 11.08
CA GLU A 167 22.89 -34.56 11.31
C GLU A 167 24.04 -35.53 10.96
N ILE A 168 24.73 -35.28 9.84
CA ILE A 168 25.89 -36.06 9.40
C ILE A 168 27.01 -35.99 10.45
N LEU A 169 27.33 -34.80 10.94
CA LEU A 169 28.39 -34.59 11.91
C LEU A 169 28.06 -35.20 13.28
N HIS A 170 26.78 -35.23 13.66
CA HIS A 170 26.30 -35.95 14.84
C HIS A 170 26.51 -37.47 14.71
N GLY A 171 26.27 -38.06 13.53
CA GLY A 171 26.46 -39.49 13.28
C GLY A 171 27.92 -39.95 13.30
N PHE A 172 28.87 -39.09 12.91
CA PHE A 172 30.31 -39.42 12.90
C PHE A 172 31.02 -39.23 14.26
N ASN A 173 30.31 -38.87 15.33
CA ASN A 173 30.87 -38.61 16.67
C ASN A 173 32.10 -37.67 16.67
N LEU A 174 32.19 -36.77 15.69
CA LEU A 174 33.37 -35.94 15.54
C LEU A 174 33.42 -34.89 16.66
N ALA A 175 34.63 -34.65 17.19
CA ALA A 175 34.91 -33.64 18.21
C ALA A 175 34.52 -32.19 17.82
N TYR A 176 34.13 -31.96 16.56
CA TYR A 176 33.65 -30.69 16.00
C TYR A 176 32.27 -30.26 16.51
N THR A 177 31.55 -31.09 17.28
CA THR A 177 30.27 -30.71 17.93
C THR A 177 30.39 -29.50 18.86
N ARG A 178 31.59 -29.16 19.34
CA ARG A 178 31.84 -27.95 20.17
C ARG A 178 31.84 -26.66 19.34
N LEU A 179 32.48 -26.66 18.16
CA LEU A 179 32.54 -25.49 17.27
C LEU A 179 31.17 -25.13 16.68
N LEU A 180 30.26 -26.11 16.59
CA LEU A 180 28.92 -25.92 16.05
C LEU A 180 27.89 -25.40 17.05
N ARG A 181 28.25 -25.19 18.33
CA ARG A 181 27.31 -24.68 19.33
C ARG A 181 26.69 -23.34 18.94
N GLY A 182 27.49 -22.40 18.42
CA GLY A 182 26.99 -21.12 17.92
C GLY A 182 26.07 -21.27 16.71
N PHE A 183 26.34 -22.25 15.85
CA PHE A 183 25.52 -22.53 14.69
C PHE A 183 24.18 -23.18 15.04
N ARG A 184 24.01 -23.83 16.21
CA ARG A 184 22.73 -24.41 16.63
C ARG A 184 21.59 -23.39 16.59
N MET A 185 21.85 -22.09 16.77
CA MET A 185 20.82 -21.06 16.67
C MET A 185 20.25 -20.90 15.24
N VAL A 186 21.01 -21.31 14.22
CA VAL A 186 20.55 -21.35 12.81
C VAL A 186 19.33 -22.26 12.64
N ARG A 187 19.14 -23.27 13.52
CA ARG A 187 17.93 -24.11 13.49
C ARG A 187 16.65 -23.33 13.73
N VAL A 188 16.70 -22.22 14.48
CA VAL A 188 15.53 -21.34 14.73
C VAL A 188 15.15 -20.59 13.46
N LEU A 189 16.12 -20.26 12.60
CA LEU A 189 15.85 -19.63 11.31
C LEU A 189 15.00 -20.52 10.38
N ARG A 190 14.85 -21.82 10.65
CA ARG A 190 13.94 -22.70 9.88
C ARG A 190 12.47 -22.24 9.99
N VAL A 191 12.09 -21.56 11.08
CA VAL A 191 10.74 -20.99 11.27
C VAL A 191 10.44 -19.88 10.26
N ILE A 192 11.46 -19.14 9.79
CA ILE A 192 11.34 -18.07 8.79
C ILE A 192 10.75 -18.60 7.47
N ARG A 193 10.89 -19.91 7.18
CA ARG A 193 10.31 -20.53 5.98
C ARG A 193 8.79 -20.42 5.89
N VAL A 194 8.10 -20.29 7.02
CA VAL A 194 6.65 -20.03 7.05
C VAL A 194 6.31 -18.79 6.22
N MET A 195 7.18 -17.77 6.22
CA MET A 195 6.98 -16.52 5.48
C MET A 195 6.97 -16.69 3.96
N ARG A 196 7.47 -17.82 3.43
CA ARG A 196 7.46 -18.08 1.99
C ARG A 196 6.04 -18.25 1.43
N PHE A 197 5.11 -18.72 2.26
CA PHE A 197 3.74 -19.09 1.85
C PHE A 197 2.73 -17.99 2.15
N PHE A 198 2.93 -17.23 3.22
CA PHE A 198 2.05 -16.13 3.59
C PHE A 198 2.55 -14.83 2.97
N ARG A 199 2.01 -14.48 1.80
CA ARG A 199 2.32 -13.21 1.12
C ARG A 199 2.14 -12.01 2.05
N GLU A 200 1.03 -11.96 2.78
CA GLU A 200 0.74 -10.85 3.69
C GLU A 200 1.76 -10.77 4.84
N LEU A 201 2.11 -11.91 5.46
CA LEU A 201 3.14 -11.97 6.50
C LEU A 201 4.50 -11.50 5.97
N ARG A 202 4.87 -11.93 4.76
CA ARG A 202 6.11 -11.51 4.10
C ARG A 202 6.13 -10.01 3.84
N LEU A 203 5.03 -9.43 3.38
CA LEU A 203 4.91 -7.99 3.18
C LEU A 203 5.06 -7.24 4.50
N MET A 204 4.38 -7.69 5.56
CA MET A 204 4.50 -7.09 6.90
C MET A 204 5.93 -7.14 7.43
N VAL A 205 6.61 -8.29 7.34
CA VAL A 205 8.00 -8.42 7.81
C VAL A 205 8.96 -7.59 6.97
N CYS A 206 8.79 -7.56 5.64
CA CYS A 206 9.57 -6.67 4.77
C CYS A 206 9.39 -5.20 5.18
N SER A 207 8.17 -4.77 5.49
CA SER A 207 7.90 -3.41 5.99
C SER A 207 8.62 -3.15 7.32
N ILE A 208 8.56 -4.09 8.28
CA ILE A 208 9.27 -3.96 9.56
C ILE A 208 10.78 -3.84 9.34
N VAL A 209 11.39 -4.72 8.54
CA VAL A 209 12.83 -4.71 8.26
C VAL A 209 13.24 -3.39 7.59
N GLN A 210 12.45 -2.90 6.64
CA GLN A 210 12.69 -1.59 6.01
C GLN A 210 12.62 -0.45 7.04
N SER A 211 11.66 -0.49 7.97
CA SER A 211 11.58 0.48 9.05
C SER A 211 12.80 0.41 9.99
N VAL A 212 13.29 -0.79 10.34
CA VAL A 212 14.50 -0.94 11.17
C VAL A 212 15.73 -0.31 10.51
N VAL A 213 15.91 -0.50 9.20
CA VAL A 213 17.02 0.15 8.46
C VAL A 213 16.90 1.67 8.53
N SER A 214 15.69 2.21 8.40
CA SER A 214 15.46 3.65 8.51
C SER A 214 15.72 4.23 9.91
N LEU A 215 15.52 3.42 10.96
CA LEU A 215 15.78 3.78 12.36
C LEU A 215 17.21 3.52 12.81
N SER A 216 18.00 2.79 12.02
CA SER A 216 19.33 2.32 12.42
C SER A 216 20.26 3.47 12.84
N TRP A 217 20.19 4.61 12.14
CA TRP A 217 20.98 5.80 12.49
C TRP A 217 20.59 6.41 13.84
N ALA A 218 19.30 6.45 14.14
CA ALA A 218 18.82 7.00 15.40
C ALA A 218 19.07 6.02 16.56
N MET A 219 18.99 4.71 16.32
CA MET A 219 19.40 3.68 17.29
C MET A 219 20.91 3.74 17.57
N LEU A 220 21.74 3.98 16.53
CA LEU A 220 23.17 4.18 16.70
C LEU A 220 23.48 5.42 17.55
N LEU A 221 22.75 6.52 17.35
CA LEU A 221 22.88 7.72 18.17
C LEU A 221 22.52 7.44 19.64
N LEU A 222 21.42 6.72 19.90
CA LEU A 222 21.02 6.31 21.26
C LEU A 222 22.09 5.44 21.92
N LEU A 223 22.67 4.49 21.17
CA LEU A 223 23.76 3.64 21.64
C LEU A 223 24.99 4.46 22.01
N LEU A 224 25.37 5.43 21.17
CA LEU A 224 26.51 6.32 21.41
C LEU A 224 26.31 7.17 22.67
N VAL A 225 25.14 7.78 22.84
CA VAL A 225 24.82 8.57 24.04
C VAL A 225 24.87 7.68 25.28
N THR A 226 24.26 6.49 25.23
CA THR A 226 24.27 5.54 26.35
C THR A 226 25.69 5.09 26.69
N PHE A 227 26.53 4.86 25.69
CA PHE A 227 27.94 4.52 25.87
C PHE A 227 28.73 5.64 26.58
N LEU A 228 28.53 6.91 26.17
CA LEU A 228 29.20 8.05 26.80
C LEU A 228 28.84 8.19 28.28
N PHE A 229 27.54 8.15 28.61
CA PHE A 229 27.09 8.20 30.01
C PHE A 229 27.57 6.98 30.81
N SER A 230 27.64 5.80 30.18
CA SER A 230 28.16 4.60 30.84
C SER A 230 29.60 4.77 31.29
N ILE A 231 30.46 5.34 30.45
CA ILE A 231 31.85 5.64 30.81
C ILE A 231 31.90 6.63 31.99
N CYS A 232 31.09 7.68 31.97
CA CYS A 232 31.04 8.66 33.07
C CYS A 232 30.67 8.02 34.41
N PHE A 233 29.62 7.19 34.46
CA PHE A 233 29.22 6.52 35.70
C PHE A 233 30.23 5.46 36.12
N MET A 234 30.76 4.67 35.20
CA MET A 234 31.80 3.69 35.53
C MET A 234 33.06 4.34 36.10
N HIS A 235 33.46 5.51 35.58
CA HIS A 235 34.58 6.26 36.14
C HIS A 235 34.30 6.67 37.59
N ALA A 236 33.11 7.19 37.87
CA ALA A 236 32.68 7.55 39.22
C ALA A 236 32.70 6.34 40.18
N VAL A 237 32.17 5.21 39.72
CA VAL A 237 32.17 3.95 40.47
C VAL A 237 33.59 3.48 40.75
N ALA A 238 34.48 3.52 39.76
CA ALA A 238 35.87 3.08 39.92
C ALA A 238 36.62 3.94 40.94
N GLU A 239 36.42 5.25 40.91
CA GLU A 239 37.01 6.19 41.88
C GLU A 239 36.50 5.93 43.30
N TYR A 240 35.19 5.72 43.47
CA TYR A 240 34.59 5.37 44.76
C TYR A 240 35.11 4.04 45.33
N LEU A 241 35.25 3.02 44.47
CA LEU A 241 35.78 1.71 44.88
C LEU A 241 37.25 1.77 45.28
N HIS A 242 38.08 2.56 44.59
CA HIS A 242 39.48 2.77 44.99
C HIS A 242 39.60 3.58 46.29
N GLY A 243 38.65 4.47 46.57
CA GLY A 243 38.61 5.27 47.79
C GLY A 243 38.22 4.51 49.06
N GLY A 244 37.91 3.21 48.98
CA GLY A 244 37.49 2.41 50.13
C GLY A 244 36.07 2.74 50.61
N GLY A 245 35.14 2.95 49.67
CA GLY A 245 33.73 3.19 49.96
C GLY A 245 33.02 2.02 50.69
N ASP A 246 31.80 2.28 51.12
CA ASP A 246 30.97 1.33 51.89
C ASP A 246 30.74 0.02 51.10
N GLU A 247 30.86 -1.13 51.78
CA GLU A 247 30.87 -2.46 51.18
C GLU A 247 29.52 -2.83 50.57
N ASP A 248 28.42 -2.45 51.22
CA ASP A 248 27.06 -2.70 50.73
C ASP A 248 26.76 -1.88 49.46
N VAL A 249 27.16 -0.60 49.45
CA VAL A 249 27.03 0.27 48.27
C VAL A 249 27.94 -0.21 47.14
N ALA A 250 29.17 -0.60 47.45
CA ALA A 250 30.13 -1.14 46.49
C ALA A 250 29.63 -2.41 45.80
N LYS A 251 28.92 -3.29 46.51
CA LYS A 251 28.31 -4.50 45.93
C LYS A 251 27.24 -4.14 44.90
N ASN A 252 26.33 -3.24 45.26
CA ASN A 252 25.27 -2.77 44.35
C ASN A 252 25.85 -2.05 43.12
N LEU A 253 26.88 -1.22 43.31
CA LEU A 253 27.57 -0.55 42.21
C LEU A 253 28.25 -1.56 41.27
N LYS A 254 28.86 -2.63 41.78
CA LYS A 254 29.47 -3.69 40.95
C LYS A 254 28.44 -4.50 40.18
N GLU A 255 27.26 -4.74 40.75
CA GLU A 255 26.17 -5.46 40.07
C GLU A 255 25.69 -4.70 38.83
N TRP A 256 25.34 -3.42 39.00
CA TRP A 256 24.76 -2.60 37.92
C TRP A 256 25.79 -1.91 37.02
N TYR A 257 26.98 -1.58 37.54
CA TYR A 257 28.00 -0.77 36.88
C TYR A 257 29.38 -1.45 36.76
N GLY A 258 29.49 -2.75 37.06
CA GLY A 258 30.77 -3.47 37.08
C GLY A 258 31.43 -3.69 35.71
N SER A 259 30.70 -3.52 34.62
CA SER A 259 31.25 -3.59 33.26
C SER A 259 30.51 -2.63 32.33
N ILE A 260 31.14 -2.26 31.22
CA ILE A 260 30.51 -1.34 30.25
C ILE A 260 29.21 -1.90 29.67
N GLY A 261 29.15 -3.22 29.43
CA GLY A 261 27.94 -3.89 28.98
C GLY A 261 26.82 -3.84 30.03
N ASN A 262 27.16 -4.11 31.29
CA ASN A 262 26.20 -4.04 32.39
C ASN A 262 25.71 -2.61 32.59
N THR A 263 26.58 -1.60 32.58
CA THR A 263 26.18 -0.21 32.72
C THR A 263 25.28 0.24 31.57
N MET A 264 25.64 -0.07 30.32
CA MET A 264 24.81 0.26 29.16
C MET A 264 23.44 -0.41 29.24
N PHE A 265 23.38 -1.66 29.71
CA PHE A 265 22.13 -2.39 29.92
C PHE A 265 21.30 -1.79 31.08
N SER A 266 21.92 -1.44 32.20
CA SER A 266 21.29 -0.74 33.33
C SER A 266 20.68 0.60 32.90
N LEU A 267 21.41 1.40 32.12
CA LEU A 267 20.90 2.65 31.56
C LEU A 267 19.75 2.42 30.57
N LEU A 268 19.81 1.34 29.77
CA LEU A 268 18.70 0.94 28.91
C LEU A 268 17.47 0.53 29.74
N LEU A 269 17.63 -0.20 30.84
CA LEU A 269 16.54 -0.59 31.74
C LEU A 269 15.83 0.63 32.33
N ALA A 270 16.60 1.65 32.74
CA ALA A 270 16.06 2.90 33.29
C ALA A 270 15.14 3.65 32.30
N VAL A 271 15.44 3.61 31.00
CA VAL A 271 14.67 4.34 29.97
C VAL A 271 13.56 3.48 29.38
N SER A 272 13.77 2.16 29.26
CA SER A 272 12.80 1.23 28.66
C SER A 272 11.69 0.78 29.62
N GLY A 273 11.78 1.15 30.91
CA GLY A 273 10.83 0.71 31.95
C GLY A 273 11.09 -0.71 32.46
N GLY A 274 12.30 -1.24 32.27
CA GLY A 274 12.68 -2.57 32.73
C GLY A 274 13.04 -2.63 34.22
N ALA A 275 13.54 -1.53 34.78
CA ALA A 275 13.77 -1.36 36.21
C ALA A 275 13.36 0.06 36.60
N ASP A 276 12.93 0.26 37.86
CA ASP A 276 12.70 1.61 38.35
C ASP A 276 14.04 2.36 38.38
N TRP A 277 14.10 3.50 37.70
CA TRP A 277 15.33 4.25 37.56
C TRP A 277 15.86 4.75 38.92
N ILE A 278 14.99 4.82 39.95
CA ILE A 278 15.40 5.14 41.32
C ILE A 278 16.33 4.07 41.91
N THR A 279 16.10 2.78 41.63
CA THR A 279 16.92 1.68 42.18
C THR A 279 18.32 1.66 41.57
N LEU A 280 18.45 2.20 40.36
CA LEU A 280 19.71 2.31 39.64
C LEU A 280 20.50 3.56 40.08
N VAL A 281 19.82 4.68 40.34
CA VAL A 281 20.48 5.92 40.75
C VAL A 281 20.83 5.97 42.24
N GLU A 282 20.10 5.26 43.10
CA GLU A 282 20.31 5.29 44.55
C GLU A 282 21.76 4.94 44.96
N PRO A 283 22.41 3.88 44.43
CA PRO A 283 23.83 3.63 44.71
C PRO A 283 24.77 4.75 44.22
N LEU A 284 24.44 5.42 43.11
CA LEU A 284 25.23 6.55 42.58
C LEU A 284 25.07 7.82 43.44
N ALA A 285 23.91 8.00 44.07
CA ALA A 285 23.64 9.14 44.94
C ALA A 285 24.52 9.14 46.21
N HIS A 286 24.91 7.95 46.68
CA HIS A 286 25.84 7.78 47.80
C HIS A 286 27.28 8.23 47.47
N ILE A 287 27.65 8.26 46.19
CA ILE A 287 28.96 8.79 45.74
C ILE A 287 28.92 10.32 45.75
N SER A 288 27.94 10.91 45.05
CA SER A 288 27.73 12.35 45.00
C SER A 288 26.36 12.68 44.39
N VAL A 289 25.73 13.73 44.92
CA VAL A 289 24.49 14.32 44.38
C VAL A 289 24.64 14.72 42.91
N LEU A 290 25.85 15.08 42.47
CA LEU A 290 26.12 15.41 41.06
C LEU A 290 25.80 14.24 40.12
N TYR A 291 26.14 13.00 40.49
CA TYR A 291 25.85 11.83 39.67
C TYR A 291 24.36 11.48 39.65
N GLN A 292 23.64 11.75 40.74
CA GLN A 292 22.18 11.65 40.78
C GLN A 292 21.51 12.64 39.82
N VAL A 293 21.98 13.89 39.80
CA VAL A 293 21.49 14.92 38.85
C VAL A 293 21.82 14.54 37.41
N LEU A 294 23.06 14.08 37.16
CA LEU A 294 23.50 13.66 35.83
C LEU A 294 22.70 12.46 35.29
N PHE A 295 22.41 11.47 36.15
CA PHE A 295 21.58 10.32 35.81
C PHE A 295 20.12 10.72 35.53
N SER A 296 19.56 11.60 36.36
CA SER A 296 18.21 12.14 36.14
C SER A 296 18.13 12.90 34.82
N PHE A 297 19.17 13.68 34.49
CA PHE A 297 19.29 14.36 33.20
C PHE A 297 19.34 13.36 32.03
N TYR A 298 20.13 12.28 32.13
CA TYR A 298 20.16 11.22 31.12
C TYR A 298 18.76 10.64 30.86
N VAL A 299 18.04 10.26 31.91
CA VAL A 299 16.68 9.70 31.79
C VAL A 299 15.75 10.70 31.12
N LEU A 300 15.75 11.96 31.56
CA LEU A 300 14.91 13.01 30.97
C LEU A 300 15.25 13.24 29.49
N PHE A 301 16.54 13.35 29.17
CA PHE A 301 17.03 13.60 27.82
C PHE A 301 16.68 12.45 26.86
N VAL A 302 16.83 11.20 27.29
CA VAL A 302 16.52 10.05 26.44
C VAL A 302 15.01 9.86 26.31
N VAL A 303 14.25 9.91 27.40
CA VAL A 303 12.80 9.68 27.38
C VAL A 303 12.06 10.81 26.65
N ILE A 304 12.36 12.08 26.97
CA ILE A 304 11.64 13.22 26.37
C ILE A 304 12.26 13.61 25.03
N GLY A 305 13.58 13.55 24.89
CA GLY A 305 14.27 13.95 23.66
C GLY A 305 14.36 12.81 22.66
N VAL A 306 15.23 11.84 22.96
CA VAL A 306 15.66 10.84 21.96
C VAL A 306 14.53 9.90 21.56
N LEU A 307 13.73 9.36 22.49
CA LEU A 307 12.63 8.45 22.18
C LEU A 307 11.52 9.12 21.37
N ASN A 308 11.22 10.40 21.63
CA ASN A 308 10.23 11.15 20.84
C ASN A 308 10.73 11.46 19.42
N VAL A 309 12.03 11.74 19.26
CA VAL A 309 12.65 11.87 17.93
C VAL A 309 12.65 10.53 17.18
N LEU A 310 12.95 9.42 17.85
CA LEU A 310 12.86 8.08 17.27
C LEU A 310 11.44 7.74 16.82
N THR A 311 10.45 8.04 17.67
CA THR A 311 9.03 7.80 17.37
C THR A 311 8.57 8.64 16.19
N SER A 312 8.95 9.93 16.13
CA SER A 312 8.59 10.79 15.00
C SER A 312 9.24 10.35 13.70
N ALA A 313 10.51 9.91 13.73
CA ALA A 313 11.20 9.37 12.56
C ALA A 313 10.49 8.11 12.03
N PHE A 314 10.04 7.21 12.92
CA PHE A 314 9.27 6.03 12.52
C PHE A 314 7.94 6.42 11.85
N VAL A 315 7.19 7.34 12.45
CA VAL A 315 5.93 7.85 11.90
C VAL A 315 6.13 8.51 10.53
N GLN A 316 7.20 9.28 10.37
CA GLN A 316 7.53 9.93 9.10
C GLN A 316 7.79 8.90 8.00
N ARG A 317 8.52 7.82 8.29
CA ARG A 317 8.81 6.74 7.33
C ARG A 317 7.57 5.93 6.96
N ALA A 318 6.70 5.65 7.93
CA ALA A 318 5.42 4.99 7.66
C ALA A 318 4.53 5.84 6.73
N CYS A 319 4.49 7.16 6.95
CA CYS A 319 3.79 8.11 6.09
C CYS A 319 4.41 8.19 4.67
N GLU A 320 5.74 8.18 4.56
CA GLU A 320 6.44 8.17 3.27
C GLU A 320 6.13 6.91 2.46
N LEU A 321 6.12 5.73 3.08
CA LEU A 321 5.77 4.48 2.42
C LEU A 321 4.34 4.51 1.85
N SER A 322 3.39 5.08 2.61
CA SER A 322 2.00 5.25 2.16
C SER A 322 1.85 6.24 0.99
N ARG A 323 2.76 7.22 0.89
CA ARG A 323 2.79 8.18 -0.24
C ARG A 323 3.35 7.54 -1.49
N LEU A 324 4.39 6.71 -1.37
CA LEU A 324 4.94 5.95 -2.50
C LEU A 324 3.86 5.08 -3.16
N ASP A 325 3.02 4.40 -2.37
CA ASP A 325 1.92 3.61 -2.93
C ASP A 325 0.92 4.47 -3.73
N ARG A 326 0.58 5.67 -3.26
CA ARG A 326 -0.29 6.60 -4.01
C ARG A 326 0.37 7.09 -5.29
N ASP A 327 1.63 7.49 -5.23
CA ASP A 327 2.37 7.97 -6.40
C ASP A 327 2.51 6.86 -7.46
N LEU A 328 2.71 5.61 -7.04
CA LEU A 328 2.73 4.44 -7.91
C LEU A 328 1.36 4.19 -8.59
N VAL A 329 0.26 4.31 -7.84
CA VAL A 329 -1.10 4.19 -8.41
C VAL A 329 -1.35 5.29 -9.44
N ILE A 330 -1.00 6.54 -9.11
CA ILE A 330 -1.13 7.68 -10.04
C ILE A 330 -0.33 7.45 -11.31
N GLN A 331 0.93 7.00 -11.19
CA GLN A 331 1.77 6.69 -12.35
C GLN A 331 1.19 5.55 -13.18
N SER A 332 0.66 4.49 -12.55
CA SER A 332 0.05 3.38 -13.27
C SER A 332 -1.15 3.81 -14.11
N GLU A 333 -1.96 4.73 -13.58
CA GLU A 333 -3.11 5.30 -14.30
C GLU A 333 -2.64 6.19 -15.46
N MET A 334 -1.65 7.05 -15.24
CA MET A 334 -1.07 7.89 -16.30
C MET A 334 -0.51 7.05 -17.46
N ILE A 335 0.21 5.96 -17.15
CA ILE A 335 0.75 5.04 -18.17
C ILE A 335 -0.39 4.36 -18.94
N SER A 336 -1.46 3.95 -18.26
CA SER A 336 -2.66 3.37 -18.89
C SER A 336 -3.32 4.36 -19.86
N ASP A 337 -3.42 5.63 -19.46
CA ASP A 337 -4.00 6.70 -20.27
C ASP A 337 -3.14 7.03 -21.51
N GLU A 338 -1.82 7.10 -21.35
CA GLU A 338 -0.88 7.32 -22.46
C GLU A 338 -0.89 6.14 -23.44
N ALA A 339 -0.90 4.90 -22.92
CA ALA A 339 -0.98 3.69 -23.74
C ALA A 339 -2.26 3.66 -24.58
N PHE A 340 -3.42 3.94 -23.95
CA PHE A 340 -4.70 4.01 -24.65
C PHE A 340 -4.71 5.06 -25.75
N THR A 341 -4.15 6.24 -25.48
CA THR A 341 -4.07 7.35 -26.45
C THR A 341 -3.22 6.96 -27.67
N ALA A 342 -2.06 6.35 -27.44
CA ALA A 342 -1.18 5.90 -28.51
C ALA A 342 -1.81 4.79 -29.35
N GLU A 343 -2.58 3.91 -28.71
CA GLU A 343 -3.28 2.80 -29.35
C GLU A 343 -4.46 3.27 -30.20
N MET A 344 -5.32 4.15 -29.67
CA MET A 344 -6.41 4.75 -30.44
C MET A 344 -5.88 5.58 -31.62
N LYS A 345 -4.73 6.22 -31.46
CA LYS A 345 -4.04 6.90 -32.57
C LYS A 345 -3.61 5.91 -33.66
N GLY A 346 -3.08 4.75 -33.29
CA GLY A 346 -2.74 3.69 -34.25
C GLY A 346 -3.96 3.19 -35.02
N ILE A 347 -5.08 2.96 -34.34
CA ILE A 347 -6.35 2.57 -35.00
C ILE A 347 -6.81 3.67 -35.95
N PHE A 348 -6.73 4.93 -35.54
CA PHE A 348 -7.12 6.04 -36.40
C PHE A 348 -6.30 6.06 -37.70
N GLU A 349 -4.98 5.87 -37.61
CA GLU A 349 -4.08 5.80 -38.76
C GLU A 349 -4.33 4.57 -39.65
N GLU A 350 -4.78 3.44 -39.07
CA GLU A 350 -5.16 2.24 -39.85
C GLU A 350 -6.46 2.44 -40.64
N VAL A 351 -7.41 3.22 -40.11
CA VAL A 351 -8.68 3.55 -40.77
C VAL A 351 -8.52 4.66 -41.81
N ASP A 352 -7.68 5.65 -41.52
CA ASP A 352 -7.41 6.81 -42.39
C ASP A 352 -6.29 6.50 -43.40
N ILE A 353 -6.52 5.51 -44.26
CA ILE A 353 -5.57 5.07 -45.29
C ILE A 353 -5.17 6.22 -46.23
N ASP A 354 -6.10 7.15 -46.47
CA ASP A 354 -5.93 8.27 -47.39
C ASP A 354 -5.17 9.46 -46.77
N GLY A 355 -4.99 9.46 -45.44
CA GLY A 355 -4.31 10.52 -44.69
C GLY A 355 -5.06 11.86 -44.69
N GLU A 356 -6.39 11.84 -44.80
CA GLU A 356 -7.23 13.04 -44.81
C GLU A 356 -7.39 13.66 -43.41
N GLY A 357 -6.96 12.95 -42.36
CA GLY A 357 -7.07 13.35 -40.97
C GLY A 357 -8.48 13.18 -40.40
N LYS A 358 -9.35 12.42 -41.09
CA LYS A 358 -10.77 12.26 -40.77
C LYS A 358 -11.29 10.88 -41.13
N ILE A 359 -12.18 10.35 -40.30
CA ILE A 359 -12.88 9.08 -40.54
C ILE A 359 -14.33 9.35 -40.89
N THR A 360 -14.75 8.94 -42.09
CA THR A 360 -16.16 8.97 -42.50
C THR A 360 -16.90 7.72 -42.02
N TRP A 361 -18.24 7.81 -41.94
CA TRP A 361 -19.07 6.68 -41.55
C TRP A 361 -18.82 5.41 -42.38
N GLN A 362 -18.63 5.54 -43.69
CA GLN A 362 -18.41 4.41 -44.59
C GLN A 362 -17.09 3.69 -44.25
N LYS A 363 -15.99 4.45 -44.09
CA LYS A 363 -14.68 3.93 -43.70
C LYS A 363 -14.75 3.23 -42.33
N PHE A 364 -15.40 3.86 -41.36
CA PHE A 364 -15.57 3.30 -40.01
C PHE A 364 -16.36 1.99 -40.00
N ARG A 365 -17.46 1.93 -40.78
CA ARG A 365 -18.29 0.73 -40.90
C ARG A 365 -17.53 -0.43 -41.53
N GLU A 366 -16.78 -0.17 -42.60
CA GLU A 366 -15.98 -1.21 -43.26
C GLU A 366 -14.88 -1.74 -42.33
N TYR A 367 -14.22 -0.86 -41.59
CA TYR A 367 -13.19 -1.25 -40.62
C TYR A 367 -13.73 -2.13 -39.49
N LEU A 368 -14.92 -1.79 -38.96
CA LEU A 368 -15.58 -2.57 -37.90
C LEU A 368 -16.19 -3.89 -38.39
N GLN A 369 -16.22 -4.20 -39.69
CA GLN A 369 -16.65 -5.52 -40.16
C GLN A 369 -15.61 -6.62 -39.88
N ASN A 370 -14.37 -6.25 -39.59
CA ASN A 370 -13.33 -7.19 -39.23
C ASN A 370 -13.52 -7.69 -37.77
N GLU A 371 -13.69 -9.00 -37.60
CA GLU A 371 -13.86 -9.62 -36.28
C GLU A 371 -12.68 -9.35 -35.34
N ASP A 372 -11.46 -9.27 -35.87
CA ASP A 372 -10.26 -8.97 -35.08
C ASP A 372 -10.32 -7.55 -34.50
N VAL A 373 -10.87 -6.60 -35.26
CA VAL A 373 -11.04 -5.21 -34.83
C VAL A 373 -12.14 -5.11 -33.77
N GLN A 374 -13.26 -5.81 -33.94
CA GLN A 374 -14.32 -5.85 -32.92
C GLN A 374 -13.81 -6.45 -31.60
N ALA A 375 -13.07 -7.55 -31.67
CA ALA A 375 -12.43 -8.15 -30.51
C ALA A 375 -11.46 -7.18 -29.83
N TYR A 376 -10.71 -6.41 -30.63
CA TYR A 376 -9.80 -5.39 -30.14
C TYR A 376 -10.51 -4.27 -29.36
N PHE A 377 -11.56 -3.67 -29.93
CA PHE A 377 -12.36 -2.65 -29.24
C PHE A 377 -13.01 -3.21 -27.96
N ALA A 378 -13.44 -4.47 -27.96
CA ALA A 378 -13.96 -5.13 -26.77
C ALA A 378 -12.90 -5.25 -25.65
N THR A 379 -11.63 -5.56 -25.98
CA THR A 379 -10.54 -5.55 -24.98
C THR A 379 -10.32 -4.17 -24.36
N GLN A 380 -10.62 -3.10 -25.11
CA GLN A 380 -10.54 -1.72 -24.66
C GLN A 380 -11.81 -1.24 -23.95
N GLN A 381 -12.74 -2.15 -23.65
CA GLN A 381 -14.03 -1.85 -23.00
C GLN A 381 -14.89 -0.85 -23.81
N LEU A 382 -14.80 -0.92 -25.13
CA LEU A 382 -15.66 -0.19 -26.06
C LEU A 382 -16.67 -1.15 -26.69
N ASP A 383 -17.95 -0.85 -26.49
CA ASP A 383 -19.04 -1.63 -27.08
C ASP A 383 -19.21 -1.24 -28.56
N THR A 384 -19.00 -2.20 -29.45
CA THR A 384 -19.14 -2.05 -30.91
C THR A 384 -20.41 -2.72 -31.46
N THR A 385 -21.27 -3.26 -30.59
CA THR A 385 -22.51 -3.97 -30.98
C THR A 385 -23.41 -3.11 -31.86
N ASP A 386 -23.48 -1.80 -31.56
CA ASP A 386 -24.11 -0.80 -32.41
C ASP A 386 -23.06 0.19 -32.93
N ALA A 387 -22.39 -0.20 -34.01
CA ALA A 387 -21.37 0.62 -34.67
C ALA A 387 -21.90 2.00 -35.10
N ARG A 388 -23.20 2.11 -35.45
CA ARG A 388 -23.78 3.39 -35.89
C ARG A 388 -23.97 4.33 -34.72
N GLU A 389 -24.48 3.81 -33.61
CA GLU A 389 -24.61 4.62 -32.40
C GLU A 389 -23.25 5.01 -31.84
N LEU A 390 -22.27 4.10 -31.85
CA LEU A 390 -20.90 4.41 -31.48
C LEU A 390 -20.33 5.56 -32.32
N PHE A 391 -20.48 5.53 -33.64
CA PHE A 391 -20.00 6.61 -34.51
C PHE A 391 -20.70 7.94 -34.22
N ASN A 392 -22.02 7.93 -33.99
CA ASN A 392 -22.77 9.15 -33.64
C ASN A 392 -22.33 9.75 -32.29
N LEU A 393 -21.89 8.91 -31.35
CA LEU A 393 -21.36 9.36 -30.06
C LEU A 393 -19.95 9.96 -30.19
N LEU A 394 -19.20 9.57 -31.22
CA LEU A 394 -17.88 10.13 -31.54
C LEU A 394 -18.00 11.42 -32.38
N ASP A 395 -18.98 11.51 -33.29
CA ASP A 395 -19.26 12.68 -34.13
C ASP A 395 -20.00 13.78 -33.34
N VAL A 396 -19.23 14.58 -32.61
CA VAL A 396 -19.75 15.73 -31.85
C VAL A 396 -20.22 16.85 -32.79
N GLY A 397 -19.57 17.01 -33.94
CA GLY A 397 -19.83 18.04 -34.95
C GLY A 397 -21.10 17.82 -35.78
N LYS A 398 -21.61 16.58 -35.83
CA LYS A 398 -22.70 16.12 -36.71
C LYS A 398 -22.44 16.39 -38.18
N ASN A 399 -21.18 16.30 -38.58
CA ASN A 399 -20.72 16.49 -39.95
C ASN A 399 -20.45 15.16 -40.69
N GLU A 400 -20.82 14.02 -40.09
CA GLU A 400 -20.58 12.66 -40.61
C GLU A 400 -19.08 12.33 -40.80
N GLU A 401 -18.21 13.08 -40.13
CA GLU A 401 -16.76 12.94 -40.15
C GLU A 401 -16.25 13.05 -38.72
N VAL A 402 -15.38 12.13 -38.31
CA VAL A 402 -14.75 12.15 -36.98
C VAL A 402 -13.27 12.46 -37.13
N GLY A 403 -12.83 13.57 -36.54
CA GLY A 403 -11.41 13.93 -36.48
C GLY A 403 -10.64 13.10 -35.46
N ILE A 404 -9.31 13.08 -35.54
CA ILE A 404 -8.44 12.32 -34.62
C ILE A 404 -8.66 12.66 -33.14
N GLU A 405 -8.81 13.95 -32.82
CA GLU A 405 -9.04 14.39 -31.44
C GLU A 405 -10.42 13.96 -30.93
N GLU A 406 -11.45 14.04 -31.78
CA GLU A 406 -12.82 13.58 -31.47
C GLU A 406 -12.87 12.07 -31.29
N PHE A 407 -12.18 11.33 -32.14
CA PHE A 407 -12.07 9.88 -32.04
C PHE A 407 -11.41 9.45 -30.72
N ILE A 408 -10.22 9.98 -30.42
CA ILE A 408 -9.46 9.60 -29.22
C ILE A 408 -10.22 10.01 -27.95
N MET A 409 -10.71 11.25 -27.88
CA MET A 409 -11.41 11.76 -26.70
C MET A 409 -12.79 11.11 -26.52
N GLY A 410 -13.48 10.84 -27.62
CA GLY A 410 -14.75 10.13 -27.65
C GLY A 410 -14.60 8.69 -27.15
N CYS A 411 -13.64 7.94 -27.70
CA CYS A 411 -13.29 6.60 -27.22
C CYS A 411 -12.88 6.62 -25.73
N LYS A 412 -12.08 7.61 -25.30
CA LYS A 412 -11.70 7.75 -23.88
C LYS A 412 -12.90 7.96 -22.95
N LYS A 413 -13.92 8.67 -23.42
CA LYS A 413 -15.13 8.98 -22.64
C LYS A 413 -16.13 7.83 -22.60
N LEU A 414 -16.19 7.03 -23.67
CA LEU A 414 -17.06 5.87 -23.79
C LEU A 414 -16.44 4.59 -23.17
N ARG A 415 -15.15 4.63 -22.84
CA ARG A 415 -14.41 3.53 -22.23
C ARG A 415 -14.95 3.17 -20.85
N GLY A 416 -15.36 1.91 -20.69
CA GLY A 416 -15.68 1.32 -19.40
C GLY A 416 -17.05 1.72 -18.85
N GLN A 417 -17.21 1.65 -17.53
CA GLN A 417 -18.49 1.93 -16.86
C GLN A 417 -18.65 3.43 -16.56
N ALA A 418 -19.90 3.90 -16.55
CA ALA A 418 -20.23 5.29 -16.21
C ALA A 418 -19.70 5.67 -14.82
N LYS A 419 -18.92 6.76 -14.75
CA LYS A 419 -18.36 7.27 -13.50
C LYS A 419 -19.42 8.06 -12.73
N SER A 420 -19.23 8.23 -11.43
CA SER A 420 -20.12 9.04 -10.59
C SER A 420 -20.25 10.49 -11.09
N SER A 421 -19.22 11.02 -11.77
CA SER A 421 -19.24 12.31 -12.46
C SER A 421 -20.19 12.34 -13.66
N ASP A 422 -20.31 11.25 -14.40
CA ASP A 422 -21.16 11.15 -15.59
C ASP A 422 -22.63 11.10 -15.16
N VAL A 423 -22.93 10.33 -14.11
CA VAL A 423 -24.25 10.28 -13.48
C VAL A 423 -24.64 11.66 -12.92
N ALA A 424 -23.71 12.36 -12.26
CA ALA A 424 -23.96 13.72 -11.78
C ALA A 424 -24.26 14.70 -12.92
N THR A 425 -23.57 14.56 -14.05
CA THR A 425 -23.79 15.37 -15.25
C THR A 425 -25.17 15.11 -15.85
N LEU A 426 -25.56 13.84 -15.99
CA LEU A 426 -26.89 13.41 -16.43
C LEU A 426 -28.00 13.99 -15.53
N LEU A 427 -27.84 13.92 -14.21
CA LEU A 427 -28.81 14.46 -13.26
C LEU A 427 -28.95 15.99 -13.39
N ARG A 428 -27.83 16.70 -13.63
CA ARG A 428 -27.84 18.15 -13.85
C ARG A 428 -28.54 18.52 -15.16
N GLU A 429 -28.28 17.80 -16.24
CA GLU A 429 -28.93 18.01 -17.53
C GLU A 429 -30.42 17.67 -17.49
N SER A 430 -30.78 16.55 -16.86
CA SER A 430 -32.18 16.15 -16.66
C SER A 430 -32.97 17.23 -15.91
N LYS A 431 -32.43 17.77 -14.80
CA LYS A 431 -33.03 18.90 -14.08
C LYS A 431 -33.17 20.15 -14.96
N ARG A 432 -32.13 20.49 -15.73
CA ARG A 432 -32.16 21.64 -16.65
C ARG A 432 -33.22 21.47 -17.73
N ASN A 433 -33.33 20.27 -18.30
CA ASN A 433 -34.31 19.93 -19.33
C ASN A 433 -35.73 19.94 -18.77
N GLY A 434 -35.94 19.42 -17.55
CA GLY A 434 -37.22 19.53 -16.84
C GLY A 434 -37.65 20.98 -16.64
N ALA A 435 -36.74 21.86 -16.23
CA ALA A 435 -37.03 23.29 -16.08
C ALA A 435 -37.36 23.98 -17.42
N LYS A 436 -36.69 23.60 -18.52
CA LYS A 436 -37.03 24.08 -19.87
C LYS A 436 -38.42 23.62 -20.31
N HIS A 437 -38.72 22.32 -20.14
CA HIS A 437 -40.04 21.76 -20.46
C HIS A 437 -41.15 22.46 -19.69
N LEU A 438 -40.98 22.68 -18.38
CA LEU A 438 -41.98 23.36 -17.57
C LEU A 438 -42.25 24.79 -18.07
N ARG A 439 -41.22 25.52 -18.49
CA ARG A 439 -41.37 26.85 -19.10
C ARG A 439 -42.12 26.80 -20.42
N ALA A 440 -41.81 25.84 -21.29
CA ALA A 440 -42.50 25.66 -22.56
C ALA A 440 -43.98 25.33 -22.35
N VAL A 441 -44.29 24.40 -21.44
CA VAL A 441 -45.67 24.04 -21.08
C VAL A 441 -46.44 25.25 -20.56
N ARG A 442 -45.86 26.05 -19.65
CA ARG A 442 -46.50 27.28 -19.15
C ARG A 442 -46.78 28.29 -20.26
N LYS A 443 -45.88 28.42 -21.24
CA LYS A 443 -46.04 29.33 -22.38
C LYS A 443 -47.19 28.87 -23.29
N ILE A 444 -47.26 27.58 -23.60
CA ILE A 444 -48.35 26.98 -24.38
C ILE A 444 -49.69 27.15 -23.65
N GLU A 445 -49.73 26.90 -22.34
CA GLU A 445 -50.94 27.07 -21.53
C GLU A 445 -51.42 28.54 -21.51
N ALA A 446 -50.50 29.50 -21.45
CA ALA A 446 -50.83 30.92 -21.56
C ALA A 446 -51.38 31.30 -22.94
N GLN A 447 -50.82 30.77 -24.03
CA GLN A 447 -51.32 31.00 -25.39
C GLN A 447 -52.70 30.37 -25.59
N LEU A 448 -52.93 29.16 -25.09
CA LEU A 448 -54.25 28.50 -25.13
C LEU A 448 -55.31 29.27 -24.34
N ARG A 449 -54.94 29.82 -23.18
CA ARG A 449 -55.83 30.73 -22.42
C ARG A 449 -56.18 31.99 -23.20
N ALA A 450 -55.18 32.62 -23.83
CA ALA A 450 -55.41 33.82 -24.65
C ALA A 450 -56.30 33.53 -25.88
N LEU A 451 -56.07 32.42 -26.58
CA LEU A 451 -56.92 31.94 -27.68
C LEU A 451 -58.35 31.68 -27.23
N ARG A 452 -58.52 31.02 -26.07
CA ARG A 452 -59.84 30.78 -25.47
C ARG A 452 -60.57 32.09 -25.21
N HIS A 453 -59.91 33.08 -24.61
CA HIS A 453 -60.50 34.39 -24.36
C HIS A 453 -60.85 35.13 -25.67
N GLY A 454 -59.98 35.09 -26.68
CA GLY A 454 -60.25 35.69 -27.99
C GLY A 454 -61.46 35.07 -28.70
N MET A 455 -61.60 33.73 -28.65
CA MET A 455 -62.75 33.04 -29.22
C MET A 455 -64.06 33.36 -28.48
N GLN A 456 -64.03 33.53 -27.16
CA GLN A 456 -65.20 33.95 -26.38
C GLN A 456 -65.68 35.35 -26.78
N VAL A 457 -64.77 36.29 -27.05
CA VAL A 457 -65.11 37.64 -27.49
C VAL A 457 -65.69 37.66 -28.91
N ILE A 458 -65.16 36.83 -29.82
CA ILE A 458 -65.60 36.79 -31.23
C ILE A 458 -66.95 36.06 -31.40
N ALA A 459 -67.21 35.00 -30.63
CA ALA A 459 -68.41 34.19 -30.79
C ALA A 459 -69.68 34.80 -30.16
N GLY A 460 -69.58 35.87 -29.35
CA GLY A 460 -70.72 36.47 -28.66
C GLY A 460 -71.46 35.51 -27.70
N VAL A 461 -70.89 34.35 -27.42
CA VAL A 461 -71.48 33.28 -26.62
C VAL A 461 -70.60 33.08 -25.39
N ASP A 462 -71.15 33.35 -24.21
CA ASP A 462 -70.51 33.04 -22.94
C ASP A 462 -70.52 31.53 -22.71
N TYR A 463 -69.36 30.89 -22.86
CA TYR A 463 -69.15 29.46 -22.59
C TYR A 463 -68.90 29.16 -21.10
N SER A 464 -69.28 30.06 -20.18
CA SER A 464 -69.16 29.89 -18.72
C SER A 464 -69.79 28.59 -18.18
N HIS A 465 -70.67 27.94 -18.94
CA HIS A 465 -71.33 26.68 -18.58
C HIS A 465 -70.78 25.40 -19.24
N ALA A 466 -69.71 25.46 -20.06
CA ALA A 466 -69.10 24.25 -20.63
C ALA A 466 -68.26 23.48 -19.59
N SER A 467 -68.94 22.75 -18.70
CA SER A 467 -68.34 21.96 -17.61
C SER A 467 -67.35 20.89 -18.09
N TRP A 468 -67.43 20.45 -19.35
CA TRP A 468 -66.59 19.44 -19.98
C TRP A 468 -65.21 19.96 -20.46
N LEU A 469 -64.99 21.28 -20.44
CA LEU A 469 -63.73 21.95 -20.84
C LEU A 469 -62.88 22.41 -19.66
N ARG A 470 -63.28 22.07 -18.42
CA ARG A 470 -62.40 22.17 -17.25
C ARG A 470 -61.30 21.13 -17.41
N SER A 471 -60.08 21.60 -17.65
CA SER A 471 -58.89 20.80 -17.38
C SER A 471 -58.96 20.32 -15.93
N PRO A 472 -58.60 19.07 -15.62
CA PRO A 472 -58.30 18.69 -14.25
C PRO A 472 -57.07 19.51 -13.83
N THR A 473 -57.29 20.68 -13.23
CA THR A 473 -56.25 21.39 -12.49
C THR A 473 -56.02 20.65 -11.19
N SER A 474 -55.41 19.47 -11.30
CA SER A 474 -54.69 18.82 -10.23
C SER A 474 -53.61 17.96 -10.87
N VAL A 475 -52.51 18.59 -11.28
CA VAL A 475 -51.24 17.95 -10.99
C VAL A 475 -51.16 18.00 -9.48
N SER A 476 -51.66 16.93 -8.85
CA SER A 476 -51.42 16.63 -7.46
C SER A 476 -49.91 16.81 -7.27
N SER A 477 -49.57 17.75 -6.41
CA SER A 477 -48.25 17.86 -5.80
C SER A 477 -47.82 16.45 -5.40
N TYR A 478 -46.81 15.91 -6.10
CA TYR A 478 -46.07 14.77 -5.59
C TYR A 478 -45.70 15.10 -4.14
N PRO A 479 -46.07 14.27 -3.17
CA PRO A 479 -45.70 14.52 -1.80
C PRO A 479 -44.18 14.47 -1.72
N HIS A 480 -43.60 15.55 -1.19
CA HIS A 480 -42.32 15.45 -0.52
C HIS A 480 -42.44 14.33 0.51
N THR A 481 -41.86 13.16 0.25
CA THR A 481 -41.49 12.21 1.29
C THR A 481 -40.15 12.65 1.85
N PRO A 482 -40.04 13.07 3.11
CA PRO A 482 -38.77 13.14 3.81
C PRO A 482 -38.28 11.71 4.06
N GLY A 483 -37.00 11.47 3.81
CA GLY A 483 -36.42 10.13 3.69
C GLY A 483 -36.23 9.36 5.00
N SER A 484 -36.03 8.05 4.88
CA SER A 484 -34.87 7.26 5.34
C SER A 484 -35.22 5.82 5.76
N ALA A 485 -34.31 4.91 5.42
CA ALA A 485 -34.06 3.58 6.02
C ALA A 485 -35.09 2.44 5.86
N MET A 486 -34.67 1.40 5.15
CA MET A 486 -34.71 0.02 5.69
C MET A 486 -33.29 -0.55 5.66
N SER A 487 -32.56 -0.38 6.76
CA SER A 487 -31.86 -1.50 7.38
C SER A 487 -32.89 -2.23 8.23
N GLY A 488 -32.95 -3.56 8.16
CA GLY A 488 -33.73 -4.35 9.11
C GLY A 488 -33.11 -4.29 10.51
N GLY A 489 -33.96 -4.44 11.54
CA GLY A 489 -33.55 -5.01 12.83
C GLY A 489 -33.67 -4.13 14.10
N GLU A 490 -34.86 -4.19 14.71
CA GLU A 490 -35.12 -4.34 16.17
C GLU A 490 -34.90 -3.21 17.24
N ARG A 491 -36.04 -2.87 17.88
CA ARG A 491 -36.35 -2.61 19.32
C ARG A 491 -36.09 -1.23 19.99
N SER A 492 -37.22 -0.55 20.28
CA SER A 492 -37.72 0.19 21.49
C SER A 492 -36.80 0.70 22.63
N PRO A 493 -37.27 1.58 23.55
CA PRO A 493 -37.84 2.92 23.35
C PRO A 493 -37.32 4.00 24.36
N MET A 494 -37.39 5.29 23.97
CA MET A 494 -37.87 6.45 24.76
C MET A 494 -37.21 6.83 26.12
N ARG A 495 -36.52 7.99 26.16
CA ARG A 495 -36.81 9.07 27.14
C ARG A 495 -36.11 10.40 26.82
N SER A 496 -36.91 11.45 26.89
CA SER A 496 -36.56 12.87 26.78
C SER A 496 -35.93 13.42 28.07
N ARG A 497 -35.08 14.43 27.93
CA ARG A 497 -34.79 15.44 28.97
C ARG A 497 -35.10 16.83 28.39
N PRO A 498 -35.78 17.72 29.13
CA PRO A 498 -35.89 19.13 28.77
C PRO A 498 -34.83 19.98 29.49
N SER A 499 -34.59 21.17 28.94
CA SER A 499 -33.72 22.23 29.47
C SER A 499 -34.52 23.29 30.22
N ARG A 500 -34.04 23.79 31.38
CA ARG A 500 -33.94 25.22 31.72
C ARG A 500 -33.21 25.48 33.05
N ALA A 501 -32.69 26.69 33.16
CA ALA A 501 -31.68 27.22 34.06
C ALA A 501 -32.16 27.62 35.49
N THR A 502 -31.15 27.72 36.37
CA THR A 502 -30.92 28.36 37.71
C THR A 502 -31.84 29.54 38.16
N PRO A 503 -31.85 30.02 39.45
CA PRO A 503 -30.76 30.00 40.47
C PRO A 503 -31.13 29.89 41.99
N ALA A 504 -30.08 29.90 42.83
CA ALA A 504 -29.95 30.57 44.15
C ALA A 504 -29.93 29.75 45.48
N SER A 505 -28.76 29.87 46.14
CA SER A 505 -28.48 30.11 47.58
C SER A 505 -28.87 29.11 48.69
N GLY A 506 -27.87 28.74 49.52
CA GLY A 506 -28.06 28.59 50.98
C GLY A 506 -27.42 27.37 51.68
N THR A 507 -26.13 27.45 52.02
CA THR A 507 -25.44 27.00 53.27
C THR A 507 -26.21 26.08 54.26
N ARG A 508 -25.78 24.83 54.55
CA ARG A 508 -24.75 24.33 55.54
C ARG A 508 -25.43 23.66 56.79
N PRO A 509 -24.72 22.94 57.70
CA PRO A 509 -24.78 21.48 57.87
C PRO A 509 -25.36 21.04 59.26
N PRO A 510 -25.21 19.79 59.71
CA PRO A 510 -23.95 19.26 60.29
C PRO A 510 -23.30 18.11 59.52
#